data_AF-A0A8T5KD45-F1
#
_entry.id   AF-A0A8T5KD45-F1
#
_cell.length_a   1.000
_cell.length_b   1.000
_cell.length_c   1.000
_cell.angle_alpha   90.00
_cell.angle_beta   90.00
_cell.angle_gamma   90.00
#
_symmetry.space_group_name_H-M   'P 1'
#
loop_
_entity.id
_entity.type
_entity.pdbx_description
1 polymer ?
#
loop_
_entity_poly.entity_id
_entity_poly.type
_entity_poly.pdbx_seq_one_letter_code
_entity_poly.pdbx_strand_id
1 'polypeptide(L)'
;MTNTLHRKGSVEELKGDYVIFTSIAKDYKPGSAPKIHEFLRICNKYGPVNIGSSKLGSVLQDDVDFNDLVIKLKDGSTSAAVFTDVDTLQKVVSDLVEADLGISINISGLLEGAHECCGKSGIQRHSLEQS
;
A
#
# COMPACT_ATOMS: atom_id res chain seq x y z
N MET A 1 -16.69 2.01 3.06
CA MET A 1 -16.06 1.94 4.41
C MET A 1 -14.64 2.42 4.24
N THR A 2 -14.29 3.62 4.73
CA THR A 2 -12.98 4.21 4.54
C THR A 2 -11.95 3.50 5.41
N ASN A 3 -11.24 2.52 4.81
CA ASN A 3 -10.30 1.63 5.49
C ASN A 3 -8.98 2.31 5.91
N THR A 4 -8.75 3.54 5.47
CA THR A 4 -7.75 4.42 6.06
C THR A 4 -8.48 5.41 6.93
N LEU A 5 -8.14 5.45 8.24
CA LEU A 5 -8.60 6.41 9.24
C LEU A 5 -9.04 7.72 8.58
N HIS A 6 -10.21 8.26 8.93
CA HIS A 6 -10.74 9.55 8.47
C HIS A 6 -9.69 10.67 8.56
N ARG A 7 -8.80 10.75 7.57
CA ARG A 7 -7.64 11.63 7.55
C ARG A 7 -8.18 13.02 7.24
N LYS A 8 -8.13 13.86 8.27
CA LYS A 8 -8.50 15.26 8.20
C LYS A 8 -7.22 16.07 8.15
N GLY A 9 -7.09 16.88 7.12
CA GLY A 9 -5.98 17.78 6.90
C GLY A 9 -6.34 18.78 5.81
N SER A 10 -5.57 19.84 5.69
CA SER A 10 -5.64 20.72 4.53
C SER A 10 -5.19 19.99 3.26
N VAL A 11 -5.54 20.54 2.09
CA VAL A 11 -5.08 20.03 0.79
C VAL A 11 -3.55 19.97 0.76
N GLU A 12 -2.85 20.94 1.34
CA GLU A 12 -1.38 20.97 1.35
C GLU A 12 -0.79 19.84 2.20
N GLU A 13 -1.39 19.50 3.34
CA GLU A 13 -0.93 18.40 4.19
C GLU A 13 -1.17 17.03 3.53
N LEU A 14 -2.29 16.87 2.83
CA LEU A 14 -2.66 15.60 2.20
C LEU A 14 -1.98 15.36 0.83
N LYS A 15 -1.35 16.40 0.24
CA LYS A 15 -0.58 16.28 -1.02
C LYS A 15 0.63 15.36 -0.89
N GLY A 16 1.13 15.14 0.32
CA GLY A 16 2.28 14.29 0.61
C GLY A 16 1.95 13.12 1.53
N ASP A 17 0.72 12.61 1.50
CA ASP A 17 0.32 11.49 2.36
C ASP A 17 -0.42 10.41 1.56
N TYR A 18 0.36 9.52 0.97
CA TYR A 18 -0.12 8.41 0.17
C TYR A 18 0.08 7.09 0.90
N VAL A 19 -1.01 6.36 1.14
CA VAL A 19 -0.96 5.02 1.73
C VAL A 19 -1.37 4.00 0.69
N ILE A 20 -0.52 3.01 0.50
CA ILE A 20 -0.82 1.84 -0.30
C ILE A 20 -0.90 0.63 0.62
N PHE A 21 -1.94 -0.18 0.49
CA PHE A 21 -2.13 -1.33 1.36
C PHE A 21 -2.85 -2.48 0.68
N THR A 22 -2.60 -3.68 1.18
CA THR A 22 -3.22 -4.91 0.72
C THR A 22 -4.09 -5.49 1.82
N SER A 23 -5.26 -5.98 1.45
CA SER A 23 -6.15 -6.71 2.34
C SER A 23 -6.67 -7.93 1.62
N ILE A 24 -6.64 -9.07 2.30
CA ILE A 24 -7.00 -10.36 1.73
C ILE A 24 -8.41 -10.73 2.22
N ALA A 25 -9.31 -10.96 1.26
CA ALA A 25 -10.66 -11.44 1.56
C ALA A 25 -10.60 -12.79 2.29
N LYS A 26 -11.58 -13.04 3.17
CA LYS A 26 -11.57 -14.19 4.09
C LYS A 26 -11.35 -15.53 3.38
N ASP A 27 -11.98 -15.72 2.22
CA ASP A 27 -11.96 -16.98 1.47
C ASP A 27 -10.73 -17.13 0.55
N TYR A 28 -9.91 -16.08 0.43
CA TYR A 28 -8.72 -16.03 -0.44
C TYR A 28 -7.41 -15.96 0.34
N LYS A 29 -7.44 -16.28 1.65
CA LYS A 29 -6.25 -16.27 2.51
C LYS A 29 -5.20 -17.31 2.11
N PRO A 30 -5.53 -18.58 1.83
CA PRO A 30 -4.52 -19.60 1.56
C PRO A 30 -3.60 -19.22 0.39
N GLY A 31 -2.28 -19.25 0.62
CA GLY A 31 -1.26 -18.93 -0.38
C GLY A 31 -1.05 -17.43 -0.64
N SER A 32 -1.58 -16.55 0.22
CA SER A 32 -1.40 -15.10 0.09
C SER A 32 -0.08 -14.58 0.68
N ALA A 33 0.59 -15.31 1.56
CA ALA A 33 1.81 -14.86 2.22
C ALA A 33 2.93 -14.48 1.24
N PRO A 34 3.30 -15.31 0.22
CA PRO A 34 4.35 -14.93 -0.72
C PRO A 34 4.00 -13.65 -1.51
N LYS A 35 2.71 -13.43 -1.79
CA LYS A 35 2.22 -12.24 -2.49
C LYS A 35 2.31 -10.99 -1.61
N ILE A 36 2.01 -11.13 -0.31
CA ILE A 36 2.19 -10.06 0.69
C ILE A 36 3.68 -9.73 0.86
N HIS A 37 4.55 -10.74 0.86
CA HIS A 37 5.99 -10.56 0.95
C HIS A 37 6.52 -9.78 -0.24
N GLU A 38 6.07 -10.13 -1.45
CA GLU A 38 6.48 -9.43 -2.66
C GLU A 38 5.97 -7.99 -2.72
N PHE A 39 4.72 -7.76 -2.31
CA PHE A 39 4.19 -6.40 -2.11
C PHE A 39 5.09 -5.56 -1.19
N LEU A 40 5.53 -6.11 -0.05
CA LEU A 40 6.42 -5.41 0.88
C LEU A 40 7.78 -5.10 0.25
N ARG A 41 8.37 -6.05 -0.51
CA ARG A 41 9.65 -5.84 -1.20
C ARG A 41 9.56 -4.75 -2.25
N ILE A 42 8.52 -4.76 -3.08
CA ILE A 42 8.29 -3.73 -4.10
C ILE A 42 8.15 -2.37 -3.44
N CYS A 43 7.34 -2.25 -2.39
CA CYS A 43 7.21 -0.97 -1.67
C CYS A 43 8.56 -0.52 -1.09
N ASN A 44 9.31 -1.42 -0.45
CA ASN A 44 10.58 -1.10 0.20
C ASN A 44 11.68 -0.64 -0.78
N LYS A 45 11.67 -1.13 -2.04
CA LYS A 45 12.59 -0.69 -3.11
C LYS A 45 12.59 0.83 -3.30
N TYR A 46 11.46 1.48 -2.99
CA TYR A 46 11.24 2.90 -3.20
C TYR A 46 11.32 3.74 -1.91
N GLY A 47 11.78 3.16 -0.79
CA GLY A 47 12.06 3.90 0.45
C GLY A 47 10.84 4.55 1.09
N PRO A 48 9.83 3.77 1.52
CA PRO A 48 8.65 4.31 2.16
C PRO A 48 9.01 4.96 3.51
N VAL A 49 8.32 6.05 3.86
CA VAL A 49 8.50 6.69 5.18
C VAL A 49 7.97 5.84 6.32
N ASN A 50 7.07 4.91 6.02
CA ASN A 50 6.62 3.89 6.95
C ASN A 50 6.17 2.64 6.18
N ILE A 51 6.44 1.46 6.72
CA ILE A 51 6.00 0.17 6.16
C ILE A 51 5.74 -0.81 7.29
N GLY A 52 4.68 -1.62 7.15
CA GLY A 52 4.25 -2.50 8.23
C GLY A 52 3.07 -3.38 7.89
N SER A 53 2.59 -4.08 8.92
CA SER A 53 1.45 -4.96 8.88
C SER A 53 0.60 -4.84 10.14
N SER A 54 -0.70 -5.11 10.01
CA SER A 54 -1.62 -5.17 11.16
C SER A 54 -1.27 -6.25 12.19
N LYS A 55 -0.40 -7.22 11.84
CA LYS A 55 -0.02 -8.32 12.74
C LYS A 55 1.32 -8.14 13.45
N LEU A 56 2.24 -7.41 12.85
CA LEU A 56 3.62 -7.29 13.33
C LEU A 56 4.04 -5.83 13.58
N GLY A 57 3.13 -4.87 13.44
CA GLY A 57 3.47 -3.46 13.57
C GLY A 57 4.21 -2.93 12.35
N SER A 58 4.99 -1.88 12.54
CA SER A 58 5.68 -1.17 11.46
C SER A 58 7.10 -0.83 11.83
N VAL A 59 7.96 -0.59 10.84
CA VAL A 59 9.40 -0.30 11.02
C VAL A 59 9.71 0.97 11.85
N LEU A 60 8.70 1.78 12.16
CA LEU A 60 8.83 2.90 13.11
C LEU A 60 8.78 2.47 14.59
N GLN A 61 8.53 1.19 14.87
CA GLN A 61 8.61 0.60 16.21
C GLN A 61 9.99 -0.01 16.40
N ASP A 62 10.61 0.20 17.57
CA ASP A 62 12.00 -0.18 17.83
C ASP A 62 12.27 -1.69 17.70
N ASP A 63 11.25 -2.53 17.84
CA ASP A 63 11.32 -3.99 17.82
C ASP A 63 10.90 -4.62 16.48
N VAL A 64 10.67 -3.82 15.43
CA VAL A 64 10.17 -4.29 14.14
C VAL A 64 11.20 -4.08 13.03
N ASP A 65 11.86 -5.16 12.62
CA ASP A 65 12.73 -5.18 11.43
C ASP A 65 11.95 -5.49 10.14
N PHE A 66 12.36 -4.88 9.02
CA PHE A 66 11.72 -5.11 7.73
C PHE A 66 11.84 -6.56 7.25
N ASN A 67 13.00 -7.21 7.44
CA ASN A 67 13.16 -8.60 7.02
C ASN A 67 12.26 -9.52 7.84
N ASP A 68 12.10 -9.20 9.12
CA ASP A 68 11.16 -9.90 9.99
C ASP A 68 9.71 -9.79 9.49
N LEU A 69 9.28 -8.61 9.01
CA LEU A 69 7.98 -8.46 8.35
C LEU A 69 7.86 -9.39 7.14
N VAL A 70 8.88 -9.42 6.28
CA VAL A 70 8.86 -10.23 5.05
C VAL A 70 8.87 -11.74 5.37
N ILE A 71 9.57 -12.22 6.40
CA ILE A 71 9.66 -13.67 6.65
C ILE A 71 8.58 -14.20 7.61
N LYS A 72 8.09 -13.38 8.54
CA LYS A 72 7.18 -13.85 9.61
C LYS A 72 5.70 -13.69 9.25
N LEU A 73 5.36 -12.83 8.28
CA LEU A 73 3.97 -12.65 7.88
C LEU A 73 3.39 -13.90 7.22
N LYS A 74 2.20 -14.27 7.70
CA LYS A 74 1.44 -15.42 7.21
C LYS A 74 0.26 -14.97 6.35
N ASP A 75 -0.40 -15.96 5.77
CA ASP A 75 -1.60 -15.80 4.95
C ASP A 75 -2.65 -14.92 5.63
N GLY A 76 -3.26 -14.05 4.82
CA GLY A 76 -4.35 -13.18 5.25
C GLY A 76 -3.94 -11.97 6.09
N SER A 77 -2.64 -11.68 6.19
CA SER A 77 -2.15 -10.47 6.86
C SER A 77 -2.38 -9.24 5.98
N THR A 78 -2.80 -8.13 6.58
CA THR A 78 -2.85 -6.83 5.92
C THR A 78 -1.48 -6.18 6.02
N SER A 79 -0.99 -5.61 4.93
CA SER A 79 0.28 -4.87 4.90
C SER A 79 0.09 -3.51 4.24
N ALA A 80 0.84 -2.52 4.68
CA ALA A 80 0.76 -1.15 4.19
C ALA A 80 2.13 -0.50 4.10
N ALA A 81 2.26 0.45 3.17
CA ALA A 81 3.39 1.35 3.03
C ALA A 81 2.89 2.77 2.82
N VAL A 82 3.70 3.75 3.26
CA VAL A 82 3.39 5.17 3.21
C VAL A 82 4.47 5.92 2.43
N PHE A 83 4.05 6.79 1.53
CA PHE A 83 4.91 7.61 0.67
C PHE A 83 4.47 9.08 0.73
N THR A 84 5.43 9.98 0.50
CA THR A 84 5.21 11.42 0.63
C THR A 84 5.18 12.18 -0.69
N ASP A 85 5.33 11.48 -1.82
CA ASP A 85 5.30 12.09 -3.15
C ASP A 85 4.64 11.16 -4.18
N VAL A 86 4.04 11.79 -5.20
CA VAL A 86 3.25 11.09 -6.22
C VAL A 86 4.13 10.38 -7.25
N ASP A 87 5.34 10.87 -7.52
CA ASP A 87 6.24 10.30 -8.53
C ASP A 87 6.78 8.94 -8.06
N THR A 88 7.12 8.83 -6.77
CA THR A 88 7.50 7.57 -6.13
C THR A 88 6.31 6.62 -6.09
N LEU A 89 5.12 7.11 -5.73
CA LEU A 89 3.89 6.30 -5.76
C LEU A 89 3.62 5.74 -7.16
N GLN A 90 3.79 6.53 -8.22
CA GLN A 90 3.61 6.07 -9.60
C GLN A 90 4.54 4.90 -9.95
N LYS A 91 5.81 4.97 -9.56
CA LYS A 91 6.77 3.89 -9.79
C LYS A 91 6.42 2.62 -9.01
N VAL A 92 6.00 2.78 -7.75
CA VAL A 92 5.52 1.66 -6.91
C VAL A 92 4.31 1.00 -7.57
N VAL A 93 3.33 1.78 -8.03
CA VAL A 93 2.13 1.26 -8.70
C VAL A 93 2.49 0.54 -10.00
N SER A 94 3.41 1.08 -10.80
CA SER A 94 3.89 0.42 -12.02
C SER A 94 4.47 -0.95 -11.73
N ASP A 95 5.41 -1.05 -10.79
CA ASP A 95 6.03 -2.33 -10.40
C ASP A 95 4.98 -3.32 -9.85
N LEU A 96 3.98 -2.83 -9.10
CA LEU A 96 2.91 -3.67 -8.55
C LEU A 96 1.96 -4.20 -9.62
N VAL A 97 1.69 -3.42 -10.66
CA VAL A 97 0.88 -3.87 -11.81
C VAL A 97 1.65 -4.87 -12.66
N GLU A 98 2.93 -4.63 -12.91
CA GLU A 98 3.80 -5.59 -13.61
C GLU A 98 3.95 -6.91 -12.85
N ALA A 99 3.98 -6.86 -11.52
CA ALA A 99 4.09 -8.05 -10.68
C ALA A 99 2.83 -8.92 -10.64
N ASP A 100 1.66 -8.39 -11.07
CA ASP A 100 0.35 -9.06 -11.10
C ASP A 100 0.13 -10.04 -9.93
N LEU A 101 0.22 -9.50 -8.71
CA LEU A 101 0.20 -10.33 -7.50
C LEU A 101 -1.15 -11.08 -7.31
N GLY A 102 -2.19 -10.71 -8.05
CA GLY A 102 -3.52 -11.31 -7.94
C GLY A 102 -4.14 -11.15 -6.54
N ILE A 103 -3.84 -10.03 -5.87
CA ILE A 103 -4.43 -9.61 -4.59
C ILE A 103 -4.92 -8.16 -4.71
N SER A 104 -5.90 -7.79 -3.90
CA SER A 104 -6.42 -6.42 -3.89
C SER A 104 -5.40 -5.46 -3.29
N ILE A 105 -5.06 -4.42 -4.06
CA ILE A 105 -4.21 -3.31 -3.66
C ILE A 105 -5.08 -2.06 -3.64
N ASN A 106 -5.05 -1.35 -2.52
CA ASN A 106 -5.82 -0.13 -2.29
C ASN A 106 -4.86 1.03 -2.10
N ILE A 107 -5.19 2.18 -2.68
CA ILE A 107 -4.42 3.42 -2.56
C ILE A 107 -5.33 4.47 -1.96
N SER A 108 -4.85 5.14 -0.91
CA SER A 108 -5.51 6.25 -0.25
C SER A 108 -4.62 7.48 -0.30
N GLY A 109 -5.21 8.63 -0.67
CA GLY A 109 -4.53 9.91 -0.85
C GLY A 109 -5.47 10.91 -1.56
N LEU A 110 -4.99 12.13 -1.83
CA LEU A 110 -5.80 13.11 -2.57
C LEU A 110 -6.17 12.59 -3.97
N LEU A 111 -7.44 12.74 -4.32
CA LEU A 111 -8.06 12.15 -5.50
C LEU A 111 -7.37 12.58 -6.81
N GLU A 112 -6.89 13.83 -6.87
CA GLU A 112 -6.22 14.42 -8.03
C GLU A 112 -4.84 13.78 -8.26
N GLY A 113 -4.00 13.65 -7.23
CA GLY A 113 -2.69 12.97 -7.33
C GLY A 113 -2.82 11.48 -7.66
N ALA A 114 -3.82 10.81 -7.08
CA ALA A 114 -4.12 9.43 -7.42
C ALA A 114 -4.68 9.27 -8.84
N HIS A 115 -5.27 10.31 -9.46
CA HIS A 115 -5.93 10.21 -10.78
C HIS A 115 -4.91 10.41 -11.89
N GLU A 116 -4.01 11.38 -11.72
CA GLU A 116 -2.84 11.52 -12.59
C GLU A 116 -1.95 10.28 -12.54
N CYS A 117 -1.76 9.68 -11.36
CA CYS A 117 -0.99 8.46 -11.18
C CYS A 117 -1.57 7.27 -11.98
N CYS A 118 -2.85 6.95 -11.78
CA CYS A 118 -3.49 5.86 -12.52
C CYS A 118 -3.59 6.13 -14.03
N GLY A 119 -3.86 7.39 -14.42
CA GLY A 119 -3.98 7.79 -15.83
C GLY A 119 -2.67 7.69 -16.61
N LYS A 120 -1.54 8.07 -16.01
CA LYS A 120 -0.21 7.97 -16.66
C LYS A 120 0.27 6.53 -16.82
N SER A 121 -0.14 5.62 -15.95
CA SER A 121 0.21 4.19 -16.02
C SER A 121 -0.80 3.33 -16.80
N GLY A 122 -1.80 3.94 -17.45
CA GLY A 122 -2.78 3.21 -18.27
C GLY A 122 -3.78 2.35 -17.49
N ILE A 123 -3.90 2.56 -16.17
CA ILE A 123 -4.74 1.75 -15.29
C ILE A 123 -6.10 2.44 -15.13
N GLN A 124 -7.16 1.75 -15.55
CA GLN A 124 -8.52 2.20 -15.25
C GLN A 124 -8.87 1.85 -13.79
N ARG A 125 -9.23 2.86 -12.99
CA ARG A 125 -9.68 2.68 -11.60
C ARG A 125 -10.93 1.80 -11.56
N HIS A 126 -10.93 0.80 -10.68
CA HIS A 126 -12.07 -0.11 -10.54
C HIS A 126 -13.19 0.44 -9.63
N SER A 127 -12.86 1.25 -8.61
CA SER A 127 -13.85 1.79 -7.65
C SER A 127 -13.33 3.08 -6.98
N LEU A 128 -14.24 3.94 -6.51
CA LEU A 128 -13.93 5.25 -5.92
C LEU A 128 -14.82 5.49 -4.69
N GLU A 129 -14.21 5.72 -3.53
CA GLU A 129 -14.90 6.15 -2.30
C GLU A 129 -14.45 7.57 -1.96
N GLN A 130 -15.39 8.51 -1.85
CA GLN A 130 -15.18 9.86 -1.32
C GLN A 130 -15.85 9.95 0.06
N SER A 131 -15.21 10.57 1.04
CA SER A 131 -15.75 10.82 2.39
C SER A 131 -15.44 12.23 2.85
#